data_AF-A0A521FIE3-F1
#
_entry.id   AF-A0A521FIE3-F1
#
_cell.length_a   1.000
_cell.length_b   1.000
_cell.length_c   1.000
_cell.angle_alpha   90.00
_cell.angle_beta   90.00
_cell.angle_gamma   90.00
#
_symmetry.space_group_name_H-M   'P 1'
#
loop_
_entity.id
_entity.type
_entity.pdbx_description
1 polymer ?
#
loop_
_entity_poly.entity_id
_entity_poly.type
_entity_poly.pdbx_seq_one_letter_code
_entity_poly.pdbx_strand_id
1 'polypeptide(L)'
;MEFEFHITVNDLNLADKEAFIELCKSEQVKPLMIVLDKGNYINQPMYTGVINSKDFHEANKEIEKTVTKFQENGFTIIRKKVETSPKEEAYFHQPITKNSKPYFEWHGKIEVDDVAMVKNLCEGLGGHISRNSLNANGKVRFITVREYESKEQFYERVEKIHSILQIIDTPHA
;
A
#
# COMPACT_ATOMS: atom_id res chain seq x y z
N MET A 1 6.30 -17.33 7.53
CA MET A 1 6.58 -15.98 7.03
C MET A 1 5.25 -15.29 6.81
N GLU A 2 5.22 -13.99 7.04
CA GLU A 2 4.01 -13.19 6.84
C GLU A 2 4.02 -12.58 5.44
N PHE A 3 2.89 -12.67 4.74
CA PHE A 3 2.64 -12.03 3.47
C PHE A 3 1.40 -11.15 3.59
N GLU A 4 1.57 -9.85 3.44
CA GLU A 4 0.46 -8.91 3.33
C GLU A 4 0.10 -8.77 1.85
N PHE A 5 -1.17 -8.79 1.50
CA PHE A 5 -1.62 -8.60 0.14
C PHE A 5 -2.55 -7.40 0.03
N HIS A 6 -2.48 -6.72 -1.11
CA HIS A 6 -3.37 -5.63 -1.48
C HIS A 6 -3.88 -5.92 -2.89
N ILE A 7 -5.18 -6.09 -3.02
CA ILE A 7 -5.83 -6.31 -4.31
C ILE A 7 -6.65 -5.06 -4.63
N THR A 8 -6.33 -4.44 -5.76
CA THR A 8 -7.07 -3.30 -6.29
C THR A 8 -8.10 -3.78 -7.30
N VAL A 9 -9.34 -3.35 -7.14
CA VAL A 9 -10.43 -3.61 -8.09
C VAL A 9 -10.70 -2.37 -8.94
N ASN A 10 -11.55 -2.51 -9.96
CA ASN A 10 -12.02 -1.38 -10.76
C ASN A 10 -12.73 -0.32 -9.91
N ASP A 11 -12.90 0.88 -10.46
CA ASP A 11 -13.70 1.91 -9.83
C ASP A 11 -15.09 1.38 -9.48
N LEU A 12 -15.56 1.74 -8.27
CA LEU A 12 -16.83 1.30 -7.72
C LEU A 12 -17.86 2.43 -7.84
N ASN A 13 -19.05 2.10 -8.34
CA ASN A 13 -20.21 2.96 -8.14
C ASN A 13 -20.72 2.85 -6.68
N LEU A 14 -21.79 3.59 -6.33
CA LEU A 14 -22.31 3.58 -4.97
C LEU A 14 -22.82 2.20 -4.52
N ALA A 15 -23.55 1.49 -5.38
CA ALA A 15 -24.07 0.16 -5.09
C ALA A 15 -22.93 -0.88 -5.02
N ASP A 16 -21.94 -0.79 -5.92
CA ASP A 16 -20.78 -1.67 -5.91
C ASP A 16 -19.95 -1.50 -4.64
N LYS A 17 -19.93 -0.29 -4.06
CA LYS A 17 -19.19 -0.01 -2.82
C LYS A 17 -19.76 -0.77 -1.62
N GLU A 18 -21.07 -0.84 -1.48
CA GLU A 18 -21.72 -1.60 -0.41
C GLU A 18 -21.45 -3.09 -0.56
N ALA A 19 -21.71 -3.63 -1.76
CA ALA A 19 -21.42 -5.03 -2.09
C ALA A 19 -19.94 -5.39 -1.87
N PHE A 20 -19.01 -4.49 -2.23
CA PHE A 20 -17.58 -4.67 -2.02
C PHE A 20 -17.23 -4.78 -0.53
N ILE A 21 -17.78 -3.90 0.31
CA ILE A 21 -17.53 -3.89 1.76
C ILE A 21 -18.11 -5.16 2.40
N GLU A 22 -19.30 -5.58 1.98
CA GLU A 22 -19.93 -6.81 2.47
C GLU A 22 -19.12 -8.05 2.12
N LEU A 23 -18.64 -8.15 0.86
CA LEU A 23 -17.79 -9.24 0.42
C LEU A 23 -16.45 -9.25 1.16
N CYS A 24 -15.84 -8.08 1.38
CA CYS A 24 -14.64 -7.98 2.21
C CYS A 24 -14.87 -8.57 3.61
N LYS A 25 -16.01 -8.25 4.22
CA LYS A 25 -16.37 -8.76 5.54
C LYS A 25 -16.58 -10.28 5.54
N SER A 26 -17.26 -10.85 4.54
CA SER A 26 -17.45 -12.31 4.45
C SER A 26 -16.15 -13.06 4.23
N GLU A 27 -15.24 -12.45 3.46
CA GLU A 27 -13.91 -12.99 3.17
C GLU A 27 -12.87 -12.65 4.24
N GLN A 28 -13.27 -11.98 5.32
CA GLN A 28 -12.41 -11.60 6.44
C GLN A 28 -11.18 -10.78 6.02
N VAL A 29 -11.32 -9.99 4.96
CA VAL A 29 -10.33 -9.02 4.49
C VAL A 29 -10.78 -7.60 4.81
N LYS A 30 -9.83 -6.69 4.94
CA LYS A 30 -10.11 -5.29 5.29
C LYS A 30 -10.32 -4.46 4.03
N PRO A 31 -11.47 -3.78 3.87
CA PRO A 31 -11.65 -2.83 2.78
C PRO A 31 -10.83 -1.56 3.00
N LEU A 32 -10.31 -0.99 1.91
CA LEU A 32 -9.51 0.23 1.86
C LEU A 32 -9.89 1.04 0.61
N MET A 33 -10.00 2.37 0.75
CA MET A 33 -10.14 3.27 -0.39
C MET A 33 -9.02 4.30 -0.32
N ILE A 34 -8.02 4.14 -1.17
CA ILE A 34 -6.95 5.15 -1.30
C ILE A 34 -7.34 6.10 -2.42
N VAL A 35 -7.22 7.40 -2.11
CA VAL A 35 -7.40 8.46 -3.10
C VAL A 35 -6.05 9.13 -3.31
N LEU A 36 -5.51 9.02 -4.53
CA LEU A 36 -4.26 9.66 -4.92
C LEU A 36 -4.49 11.12 -5.31
N ASP A 37 -3.49 11.97 -5.07
CA ASP A 37 -3.55 13.39 -5.46
C ASP A 37 -3.39 13.61 -6.98
N LYS A 38 -2.84 12.62 -7.70
CA LYS A 38 -2.59 12.65 -9.16
C LYS A 38 -2.51 11.24 -9.76
N GLY A 39 -2.79 11.13 -11.06
CA GLY A 39 -2.65 9.89 -11.85
C GLY A 39 -3.94 9.44 -12.53
N ASN A 40 -3.87 8.39 -13.34
CA ASN A 40 -5.02 7.86 -14.09
C ASN A 40 -6.01 7.07 -13.21
N TYR A 41 -5.59 6.66 -12.01
CA TYR A 41 -6.38 5.87 -11.06
C TYR A 41 -6.39 6.59 -9.72
N ILE A 42 -7.15 7.68 -9.67
CA ILE A 42 -7.28 8.54 -8.48
C ILE A 42 -7.94 7.75 -7.36
N ASN A 43 -9.02 7.02 -7.67
CA ASN A 43 -9.67 6.13 -6.72
C ASN A 43 -9.07 4.74 -6.84
N GLN A 44 -8.69 4.16 -5.70
CA GLN A 44 -8.15 2.82 -5.65
C GLN A 44 -8.92 2.03 -4.57
N PRO A 45 -10.07 1.47 -4.95
CA PRO A 45 -10.78 0.53 -4.11
C PRO A 45 -9.91 -0.72 -3.99
N MET A 46 -9.56 -1.05 -2.75
CA MET A 46 -8.64 -2.12 -2.42
C MET A 46 -9.17 -2.94 -1.26
N TYR A 47 -8.81 -4.21 -1.22
CA TYR A 47 -8.89 -5.01 0.00
C TYR A 47 -7.52 -5.53 0.37
N THR A 48 -7.30 -5.66 1.68
CA THR A 48 -6.04 -6.13 2.23
C THR A 48 -6.24 -7.26 3.23
N GLY A 49 -5.29 -8.17 3.27
CA GLY A 49 -5.26 -9.27 4.22
C GLY A 49 -3.84 -9.77 4.42
N VAL A 50 -3.69 -10.67 5.39
CA VAL A 50 -2.40 -11.23 5.80
C VAL A 50 -2.49 -12.75 5.76
N ILE A 51 -1.46 -13.39 5.22
CA ILE A 51 -1.33 -14.85 5.15
C ILE A 51 0.00 -15.28 5.77
N ASN A 52 -0.08 -16.21 6.71
CA ASN A 52 1.09 -16.89 7.24
C ASN A 52 1.35 -18.17 6.45
N SER A 53 2.52 -18.26 5.82
CA SER A 53 2.88 -19.36 4.93
C SER A 53 4.38 -19.68 5.00
N LYS A 54 4.79 -20.85 4.51
CA LYS A 54 6.20 -21.24 4.41
C LYS A 54 6.91 -20.54 3.26
N ASP A 55 6.20 -20.32 2.16
CA ASP A 55 6.71 -19.65 0.97
C ASP A 55 5.60 -18.85 0.25
N PHE A 56 6.01 -18.06 -0.73
CA PHE A 56 5.10 -17.26 -1.54
C PHE A 56 4.18 -18.11 -2.42
N HIS A 57 4.59 -19.30 -2.86
CA HIS A 57 3.76 -20.11 -3.74
C HIS A 57 2.51 -20.62 -3.01
N GLU A 58 2.68 -21.10 -1.78
CA GLU A 58 1.58 -21.46 -0.87
C GLU A 58 0.72 -20.22 -0.55
N ALA A 59 1.34 -19.08 -0.21
CA ALA A 59 0.60 -17.85 0.07
C ALA A 59 -0.23 -17.39 -1.14
N ASN A 60 0.36 -17.42 -2.33
CA ASN A 60 -0.31 -16.97 -3.55
C ASN A 60 -1.51 -17.85 -3.89
N LYS A 61 -1.47 -19.17 -3.62
CA LYS A 61 -2.65 -20.03 -3.81
C LYS A 61 -3.84 -19.57 -2.97
N GLU A 62 -3.62 -19.21 -1.71
CA GLU A 62 -4.68 -18.71 -0.83
C GLU A 62 -5.17 -17.31 -1.26
N ILE A 63 -4.24 -16.45 -1.72
CA ILE A 63 -4.60 -15.14 -2.31
C ILE A 63 -5.47 -15.34 -3.57
N GLU A 64 -5.11 -16.27 -4.45
CA GLU A 64 -5.91 -16.56 -5.66
C GLU A 64 -7.32 -17.02 -5.32
N LYS A 65 -7.52 -17.84 -4.28
CA LYS A 65 -8.88 -18.22 -3.86
C LYS A 65 -9.73 -17.01 -3.51
N THR A 66 -9.15 -16.05 -2.79
CA THR A 66 -9.85 -14.81 -2.43
C THR A 66 -10.11 -13.96 -3.67
N VAL A 67 -9.12 -13.81 -4.56
CA VAL A 67 -9.26 -13.11 -5.84
C VAL A 67 -10.38 -13.70 -6.70
N THR A 68 -10.44 -15.02 -6.85
CA THR A 68 -11.49 -15.70 -7.62
C THR A 68 -12.88 -15.36 -7.09
N LYS A 69 -13.06 -15.33 -5.77
CA LYS A 69 -14.36 -14.96 -5.17
C LYS A 69 -14.77 -13.54 -5.50
N PHE A 70 -13.85 -12.58 -5.51
CA PHE A 70 -14.14 -11.21 -5.93
C PHE A 70 -14.52 -11.15 -7.41
N GLN A 71 -13.83 -11.90 -8.27
CA GLN A 71 -14.16 -11.98 -9.70
C GLN A 71 -15.53 -12.62 -9.94
N GLU A 72 -15.87 -13.69 -9.23
CA GLU A 72 -17.18 -14.35 -9.28
C GLU A 72 -18.32 -13.43 -8.82
N ASN A 73 -18.03 -12.45 -7.97
CA ASN A 73 -18.98 -11.42 -7.54
C ASN A 73 -18.94 -10.15 -8.42
N GLY A 74 -18.32 -10.22 -9.60
CA GLY A 74 -18.37 -9.16 -10.62
C GLY A 74 -17.31 -8.07 -10.49
N PHE A 75 -16.36 -8.19 -9.54
CA PHE A 75 -15.26 -7.23 -9.42
C PHE A 75 -14.12 -7.57 -10.39
N THR A 76 -13.66 -6.58 -11.15
CA THR A 76 -12.49 -6.74 -12.02
C THR A 76 -11.22 -6.44 -11.23
N ILE A 77 -10.29 -7.40 -11.17
CA ILE A 77 -8.99 -7.19 -10.52
C ILE A 77 -8.09 -6.37 -11.44
N ILE A 78 -7.68 -5.20 -10.97
CA ILE A 78 -6.79 -4.28 -11.69
C ILE A 78 -5.34 -4.53 -11.33
N ARG A 79 -5.07 -4.82 -10.06
CA ARG A 79 -3.71 -5.01 -9.55
C ARG A 79 -3.69 -5.96 -8.37
N LYS A 80 -2.65 -6.80 -8.36
CA LYS A 80 -2.24 -7.61 -7.21
C LYS A 80 -0.89 -7.12 -6.72
N LYS A 81 -0.81 -6.85 -5.42
CA LYS A 81 0.44 -6.55 -4.73
C LYS A 81 0.55 -7.48 -3.53
N VAL A 82 1.74 -8.03 -3.33
CA VAL A 82 2.07 -8.84 -2.16
C VAL A 82 3.36 -8.28 -1.57
N GLU A 83 3.35 -8.10 -0.27
CA GLU A 83 4.43 -7.54 0.54
C GLU A 83 4.88 -8.57 1.55
N THR A 84 6.16 -8.54 1.89
CA THR A 84 6.72 -9.35 2.96
C THR A 84 7.85 -8.57 3.63
N SER A 85 8.39 -9.12 4.71
CA SER A 85 9.47 -8.49 5.47
C SER A 85 10.67 -8.16 4.58
N PRO A 86 11.31 -6.99 4.76
CA PRO A 86 12.54 -6.64 4.05
C PRO A 86 13.73 -7.56 4.40
N LYS A 87 13.57 -8.46 5.37
CA LYS A 87 14.55 -9.51 5.69
C LYS A 87 14.52 -10.67 4.68
N GLU A 88 13.43 -10.83 3.93
CA GLU A 88 13.27 -11.90 2.94
C GLU A 88 13.86 -11.50 1.56
N GLU A 89 15.13 -11.10 1.55
CA GLU A 89 15.83 -10.53 0.38
C GLU A 89 15.89 -11.46 -0.85
N ALA A 90 15.71 -12.77 -0.63
CA ALA A 90 15.63 -13.75 -1.72
C ALA A 90 14.56 -13.35 -2.75
N TYR A 91 13.41 -12.84 -2.31
CA TYR A 91 12.32 -12.40 -3.19
C TYR A 91 12.62 -11.10 -3.94
N PHE A 92 13.57 -10.30 -3.45
CA PHE A 92 14.05 -9.10 -4.14
C PHE A 92 15.03 -9.46 -5.27
N HIS A 93 15.97 -10.37 -5.00
CA HIS A 93 16.98 -10.76 -5.99
C HIS A 93 16.49 -11.80 -7.00
N GLN A 94 15.49 -12.58 -6.64
CA GLN A 94 14.91 -13.64 -7.48
C GLN A 94 13.41 -13.38 -7.64
N PRO A 95 13.02 -12.48 -8.57
CA PRO A 95 11.63 -12.15 -8.79
C PRO A 95 10.85 -13.41 -9.20
N ILE A 96 9.75 -13.64 -8.51
CA ILE A 96 8.91 -14.83 -8.71
C ILE A 96 8.16 -14.75 -10.05
N THR A 97 7.85 -13.53 -10.51
CA THR A 97 7.19 -13.30 -11.79
C THR A 97 8.13 -12.57 -12.74
N LYS A 98 8.18 -13.01 -14.01
CA LYS A 98 9.09 -12.46 -15.03
C LYS A 98 8.85 -10.97 -15.32
N ASN A 99 7.65 -10.45 -15.01
CA ASN A 99 7.24 -9.09 -15.34
C ASN A 99 7.12 -8.19 -14.10
N SER A 100 7.56 -8.63 -12.91
CA SER A 100 7.59 -7.79 -11.71
C SER A 100 9.02 -7.36 -11.39
N LYS A 101 9.24 -6.05 -11.25
CA LYS A 101 10.43 -5.51 -10.55
C LYS A 101 10.09 -5.39 -9.06
N PRO A 102 10.64 -6.25 -8.17
CA PRO A 102 10.44 -6.10 -6.75
C PRO A 102 11.07 -4.79 -6.24
N TYR A 103 10.58 -4.30 -5.12
CA TYR A 103 11.07 -3.08 -4.48
C TYR A 103 10.84 -3.14 -2.98
N PHE A 104 11.67 -2.43 -2.24
CA PHE A 104 11.41 -2.11 -0.85
C PHE A 104 10.43 -0.95 -0.79
N GLU A 105 9.49 -1.02 0.16
CA GLU A 105 8.55 0.06 0.39
C GLU A 105 8.44 0.35 1.90
N TRP A 106 8.30 1.63 2.21
CA TRP A 106 8.01 2.10 3.56
C TRP A 106 6.80 3.02 3.53
N HIS A 107 5.96 2.90 4.56
CA HIS A 107 4.80 3.75 4.78
C HIS A 107 4.94 4.52 6.10
N GLY A 108 5.03 5.84 6.00
CA GLY A 108 4.91 6.75 7.13
C GLY A 108 3.48 7.25 7.25
N LYS A 109 2.95 7.30 8.47
CA LYS A 109 1.66 7.91 8.77
C LYS A 109 1.89 9.15 9.62
N ILE A 110 1.41 10.29 9.14
CA ILE A 110 1.54 11.57 9.83
C ILE A 110 0.21 12.32 9.85
N GLU A 111 0.01 13.14 10.87
CA GLU A 111 -1.06 14.14 10.90
C GLU A 111 -0.45 15.49 10.57
N VAL A 112 -1.01 16.20 9.60
CA VAL A 112 -0.39 17.41 9.04
C VAL A 112 -1.47 18.40 8.67
N ASP A 113 -1.25 19.67 9.04
CA ASP A 113 -2.09 20.80 8.62
C ASP A 113 -1.61 21.36 7.27
N ASP A 114 -0.30 21.53 7.06
CA ASP A 114 0.28 21.99 5.78
C ASP A 114 0.80 20.83 4.92
N VAL A 115 -0.08 20.31 4.05
CA VAL A 115 0.24 19.23 3.11
C VAL A 115 1.28 19.66 2.08
N ALA A 116 1.32 20.95 1.70
CA ALA A 116 2.23 21.43 0.67
C ALA A 116 3.68 21.43 1.15
N MET A 117 3.90 21.82 2.41
CA MET A 117 5.22 21.75 3.05
C MET A 117 5.75 20.30 3.06
N VAL A 118 4.96 19.34 3.55
CA VAL A 118 5.37 17.93 3.61
C VAL A 118 5.64 17.39 2.21
N LYS A 119 4.80 17.75 1.23
CA LYS A 119 4.99 17.33 -0.16
C LYS A 119 6.34 17.78 -0.71
N ASN A 120 6.70 19.05 -0.53
CA ASN A 120 7.98 19.58 -0.99
C ASN A 120 9.18 18.86 -0.33
N LEU A 121 9.06 18.52 0.96
CA LEU A 121 10.11 17.80 1.69
C LEU A 121 10.26 16.35 1.23
N CYS A 122 9.15 15.67 0.95
CA CYS A 122 9.16 14.27 0.54
C CYS A 122 9.51 14.06 -0.95
N GLU A 123 9.11 14.97 -1.85
CA GLU A 123 9.34 14.81 -3.29
C GLU A 123 10.84 14.72 -3.64
N GLY A 124 11.70 15.47 -2.95
CA GLY A 124 13.16 15.41 -3.15
C GLY A 124 13.82 14.09 -2.74
N LEU A 125 13.12 13.26 -1.97
CA LEU A 125 13.61 11.97 -1.45
C LEU A 125 12.87 10.77 -2.04
N GLY A 126 12.04 10.99 -3.06
CA GLY A 126 11.24 9.95 -3.71
C GLY A 126 10.01 9.51 -2.90
N GLY A 127 9.58 10.31 -1.92
CA GLY A 127 8.37 10.08 -1.15
C GLY A 127 7.11 10.54 -1.91
N HIS A 128 6.05 9.75 -1.83
CA HIS A 128 4.73 10.06 -2.39
C HIS A 128 3.72 10.24 -1.28
N ILE A 129 2.88 11.27 -1.37
CA ILE A 129 1.82 11.52 -0.39
C ILE A 129 0.47 11.01 -0.91
N SER A 130 -0.31 10.38 -0.03
CA SER A 130 -1.68 9.95 -0.29
C SER A 130 -2.56 10.09 0.95
N ARG A 131 -3.88 9.92 0.78
CA ARG A 131 -4.85 9.88 1.88
C ARG A 131 -5.79 8.69 1.74
N ASN A 132 -6.23 8.15 2.88
CA ASN A 132 -7.36 7.23 2.95
C ASN A 132 -8.65 8.04 3.06
N SER A 133 -9.49 8.00 2.03
CA SER A 133 -10.73 8.79 1.99
C SER A 133 -11.82 8.26 2.92
N LEU A 134 -11.65 7.09 3.52
CA LEU A 134 -12.57 6.55 4.53
C LEU A 134 -12.32 7.15 5.94
N ASN A 135 -11.19 7.82 6.15
CA ASN A 135 -10.92 8.51 7.42
C ASN A 135 -11.55 9.91 7.41
N ALA A 136 -12.48 10.15 8.33
CA ALA A 136 -13.30 11.36 8.38
C ALA A 136 -12.52 12.68 8.58
N ASN A 137 -11.36 12.64 9.25
CA ASN A 137 -10.66 13.86 9.66
C ASN A 137 -9.78 14.50 8.58
N GLY A 138 -9.51 13.82 7.47
CA GLY A 138 -8.83 14.43 6.31
C GLY A 138 -7.43 15.02 6.55
N LYS A 139 -6.87 14.99 7.76
CA LYS A 139 -5.55 15.49 8.16
C LYS A 139 -4.45 14.44 8.15
N VAL A 140 -4.84 13.18 8.26
CA VAL A 140 -3.90 12.05 8.18
C VAL A 140 -3.42 11.89 6.74
N ARG A 141 -2.11 11.86 6.55
CA ARG A 141 -1.43 11.57 5.29
C ARG A 141 -0.58 10.33 5.43
N PHE A 142 -0.46 9.59 4.33
CA PHE A 142 0.49 8.50 4.18
C PHE A 142 1.61 8.97 3.27
N ILE A 143 2.85 8.77 3.70
CA ILE A 143 4.06 8.94 2.90
C ILE A 143 4.50 7.54 2.47
N THR A 144 4.63 7.32 1.17
CA THR A 144 5.14 6.07 0.60
C THR A 144 6.50 6.32 -0.02
N VAL A 145 7.51 5.55 0.37
CA VAL A 145 8.85 5.59 -0.20
C VAL A 145 9.11 4.26 -0.87
N ARG A 146 9.60 4.29 -2.12
CA ARG A 146 9.96 3.08 -2.87
C ARG A 146 11.43 3.10 -3.24
N GLU A 147 12.08 1.96 -3.08
CA GLU A 147 13.47 1.75 -3.51
C GLU A 147 13.58 0.44 -4.30
N TYR A 148 14.18 0.53 -5.47
CA TYR A 148 14.24 -0.55 -6.46
C TYR A 148 15.63 -1.14 -6.64
N GLU A 149 16.67 -0.55 -6.01
CA GLU A 149 18.06 -0.88 -6.27
C GLU A 149 18.69 -1.70 -5.14
N SER A 150 18.63 -1.23 -3.89
CA SER A 150 19.19 -1.98 -2.76
C SER A 150 18.52 -1.68 -1.42
N LYS A 151 18.68 -2.60 -0.47
CA LYS A 151 18.17 -2.47 0.90
C LYS A 151 18.86 -1.35 1.67
N GLU A 152 20.14 -1.11 1.41
CA GLU A 152 20.93 -0.06 2.07
C GLU A 152 20.43 1.33 1.67
N GLN A 153 20.22 1.55 0.37
CA GLN A 153 19.64 2.81 -0.12
C GLN A 153 18.22 3.02 0.41
N PHE A 154 17.44 1.93 0.54
CA PHE A 154 16.10 1.97 1.11
C PHE A 154 16.15 2.51 2.55
N TYR A 155 16.95 1.91 3.42
CA TYR A 155 17.07 2.36 4.81
C TYR A 155 17.65 3.76 4.91
N GLU A 156 18.63 4.13 4.09
CA GLU A 156 19.17 5.50 4.07
C GLU A 156 18.09 6.54 3.75
N ARG A 157 17.21 6.26 2.76
CA ARG A 157 16.10 7.16 2.41
C ARG A 157 15.05 7.23 3.51
N VAL A 158 14.70 6.09 4.11
CA VAL A 158 13.73 6.04 5.21
C VAL A 158 14.21 6.84 6.41
N GLU A 159 15.49 6.70 6.80
CA GLU A 159 16.07 7.47 7.91
C GLU A 159 16.09 8.97 7.65
N LYS A 160 16.39 9.40 6.41
CA LYS A 160 16.32 10.83 6.04
C LYS A 160 14.90 11.38 6.17
N ILE A 161 13.90 10.63 5.70
CA ILE A 161 12.49 11.04 5.80
C ILE A 161 12.05 11.06 7.26
N HIS A 162 12.37 10.02 8.03
CA HIS A 162 12.05 9.94 9.44
C HIS A 162 12.64 11.13 10.23
N SER A 163 13.91 11.47 9.97
CA SER A 163 14.57 12.63 10.59
C SER A 163 13.84 13.95 10.28
N ILE A 164 13.40 14.15 9.04
CA ILE A 164 12.63 15.35 8.65
C ILE A 164 11.29 15.40 9.38
N LEU A 165 10.60 14.26 9.49
CA LEU A 165 9.30 14.19 10.16
C LEU A 165 9.41 14.45 11.66
N GLN A 166 10.46 13.96 12.32
CA GLN A 166 10.70 14.25 13.75
C GLN A 166 10.92 15.75 14.01
N ILE A 167 11.60 16.45 13.10
CA ILE A 167 11.80 17.91 13.21
C ILE A 167 10.44 18.64 13.16
N ILE A 168 9.48 18.15 12.38
CA ILE A 168 8.15 18.76 12.23
C ILE A 168 7.27 18.52 13.48
N ASP A 169 7.41 17.37 14.15
CA ASP A 169 6.70 17.05 15.40
C ASP A 169 7.27 17.75 16.64
N THR A 170 8.40 18.46 16.52
CA THR A 170 8.95 19.21 17.64
C THR A 170 8.30 20.60 17.69
N PRO A 171 7.60 21.00 18.77
CA PRO A 171 7.08 22.35 18.87
C PRO A 171 8.26 23.32 18.79
N HIS A 172 8.26 24.19 17.78
CA HIS A 172 9.12 25.36 17.79
C HIS A 172 8.70 26.23 18.99
N ALA A 173 9.51 26.20 20.05
CA ALA A 173 9.38 27.04 21.23
C ALA A 173 9.63 28.51 20.90
#